data_AF-A0A524HLV2-F1
#
_entry.id   AF-A0A524HLV2-F1
#
_cell.length_a   1.000
_cell.length_b   1.000
_cell.length_c   1.000
_cell.angle_alpha   90.00
_cell.angle_beta   90.00
_cell.angle_gamma   90.00
#
_symmetry.space_group_name_H-M   'P 1'
#
loop_
_entity.id
_entity.type
_entity.pdbx_description
1 polymer ?
#
loop_
_entity_poly.entity_id
_entity_poly.type
_entity_poly.pdbx_seq_one_letter_code
_entity_poly.pdbx_strand_id
1 'polypeptide(L)' 'MDTAFIFPGQGAQTVGMGAGIAKQFPQAARIYAQANEILGFDLKTICFEGPEEKLNT' A
#
# COMPACT_ATOMS: atom_id res chain seq x y z
N MET A 1 19.71 7.57 -23.45
CA MET A 1 18.24 7.41 -23.48
C MET A 1 17.88 7.17 -22.05
N ASP A 2 17.30 8.19 -21.42
CA ASP A 2 17.26 8.26 -19.96
C ASP A 2 15.91 7.78 -19.47
N THR A 3 15.92 6.98 -18.41
CA THR A 3 14.70 6.41 -17.83
C THR A 3 14.31 7.22 -16.59
N ALA A 4 13.03 7.59 -16.51
CA ALA A 4 12.44 8.23 -15.35
C ALA A 4 11.37 7.32 -14.72
N PHE A 5 11.29 7.35 -13.40
CA PHE A 5 10.24 6.69 -12.63
C PHE A 5 9.28 7.74 -12.10
N ILE A 6 7.99 7.59 -12.44
CA ILE A 6 6.92 8.48 -11.98
C ILE A 6 6.00 7.67 -11.08
N PHE A 7 5.63 8.27 -9.95
CA PHE A 7 4.75 7.65 -8.96
C PHE A 7 3.39 8.35 -8.97
N PRO A 8 2.26 7.61 -8.97
CA PRO A 8 0.94 8.21 -8.95
C PRO A 8 0.68 8.93 -7.62
N GLY A 9 -0.12 9.99 -7.67
CA GLY A 9 -0.56 10.75 -6.50
C GLY A 9 -1.87 10.22 -5.89
N GLN A 10 -2.46 11.02 -5.00
CA GLN A 10 -3.75 10.75 -4.37
C GLN A 10 -4.89 10.64 -5.40
N GLY A 11 -5.84 9.74 -5.16
CA GLY A 11 -6.96 9.43 -6.06
C GLY A 11 -6.79 8.13 -6.86
N ALA A 12 -5.60 7.53 -6.83
CA ALA A 12 -5.32 6.25 -7.49
C ALA A 12 -5.50 5.03 -6.56
N GLN A 13 -5.83 5.25 -5.29
CA GLN A 13 -6.04 4.16 -4.32
C GLN A 13 -7.28 3.32 -4.63
N THR A 14 -7.18 2.02 -4.40
CA THR A 14 -8.30 1.07 -4.53
C THR A 14 -8.18 -0.02 -3.48
N VAL A 15 -9.32 -0.63 -3.08
CA VAL A 15 -9.30 -1.83 -2.23
C VAL A 15 -8.54 -2.95 -2.94
N GLY A 16 -7.65 -3.63 -2.21
CA GLY A 16 -6.77 -4.67 -2.73
C GLY A 16 -5.42 -4.17 -3.24
N MET A 17 -5.15 -2.86 -3.22
CA MET A 17 -3.88 -2.31 -3.69
C MET A 17 -2.70 -2.85 -2.87
N GLY A 18 -1.60 -3.20 -3.56
CA GLY A 18 -0.38 -3.71 -2.93
C GLY A 18 -0.43 -5.17 -2.46
N ALA A 19 -1.62 -5.79 -2.36
CA ALA A 19 -1.77 -7.17 -1.85
C ALA A 19 -0.99 -8.19 -2.70
N GLY A 20 -1.09 -8.10 -4.03
CA GLY A 20 -0.36 -8.98 -4.94
C GLY A 20 1.16 -8.82 -4.83
N ILE A 21 1.63 -7.57 -4.72
CA ILE A 21 3.06 -7.25 -4.57
C ILE A 21 3.59 -7.77 -3.24
N ALA A 22 2.88 -7.54 -2.14
CA ALA A 22 3.26 -8.03 -0.83
C ALA A 22 3.26 -9.57 -0.74
N LYS A 23 2.32 -10.22 -1.44
CA LYS A 23 2.27 -11.70 -1.54
C LYS A 23 3.46 -12.25 -2.31
N GLN A 24 3.88 -11.59 -3.38
CA GLN A 24 4.95 -12.06 -4.26
C GLN A 24 6.36 -11.71 -3.74
N PHE A 25 6.50 -10.55 -3.09
CA PHE A 25 7.79 -10.02 -2.67
C PHE A 25 7.85 -9.82 -1.15
N PRO A 26 8.61 -10.66 -0.41
CA PRO A 26 8.71 -10.56 1.05
C PRO A 26 9.19 -9.20 1.56
N GLN A 27 9.98 -8.47 0.77
CA GLN A 27 10.44 -7.13 1.08
C GLN A 27 9.27 -6.13 1.16
N ALA A 28 8.29 -6.23 0.25
CA ALA A 28 7.11 -5.39 0.27
C ALA A 28 6.23 -5.70 1.50
N ALA A 29 6.07 -6.98 1.87
CA ALA A 29 5.36 -7.36 3.08
C ALA A 29 6.01 -6.78 4.36
N ARG A 30 7.36 -6.74 4.42
CA ARG A 30 8.09 -6.12 5.54
C ARG A 30 7.88 -4.61 5.62
N ILE A 31 7.80 -3.92 4.49
CA ILE A 31 7.51 -2.48 4.45
C ILE A 31 6.12 -2.19 5.04
N TYR A 32 5.11 -2.99 4.70
CA TYR A 32 3.78 -2.88 5.32
C TYR A 32 3.83 -3.11 6.84
N ALA A 33 4.57 -4.12 7.31
CA ALA A 33 4.71 -4.37 8.75
C ALA A 33 5.37 -3.19 9.48
N GLN A 34 6.45 -2.64 8.93
CA GLN A 34 7.11 -1.45 9.47
C GLN A 34 6.18 -0.22 9.45
N ALA A 35 5.41 -0.03 8.38
CA ALA A 35 4.45 1.06 8.31
C ALA A 35 3.37 0.94 9.40
N ASN A 36 2.87 -0.26 9.65
CA ASN A 36 1.90 -0.51 10.72
C ASN A 36 2.46 -0.12 12.10
N GLU A 37 3.72 -0.48 12.40
CA GLU A 37 4.39 -0.11 13.66
C GLU A 37 4.53 1.41 13.81
N ILE A 38 4.90 2.12 12.74
CA ILE A 38 5.09 3.58 12.76
C ILE A 38 3.76 4.31 12.91
N LEU A 39 2.72 3.84 12.21
CA LEU A 39 1.41 4.51 12.16
C LEU A 39 0.53 4.17 13.37
N GLY A 40 0.80 3.06 14.06
CA GLY A 40 0.00 2.59 15.18
C GLY A 40 -1.35 1.98 14.78
N PHE A 41 -1.56 1.70 13.49
CA PHE A 41 -2.73 1.00 12.97
C PHE A 41 -2.36 0.10 11.79
N ASP A 42 -3.24 -0.84 11.45
CA ASP A 42 -3.00 -1.82 10.38
C ASP A 42 -3.31 -1.25 8.99
N LEU A 43 -2.37 -0.46 8.46
CA LEU A 43 -2.43 0.09 7.10
C LEU A 43 -2.56 -1.01 6.05
N LYS A 44 -1.84 -2.13 6.24
CA LYS A 44 -1.89 -3.27 5.31
C LYS A 44 -3.32 -3.76 5.12
N THR A 45 -4.06 -3.99 6.21
CA THR A 45 -5.45 -4.45 6.13
C THR A 45 -6.34 -3.40 5.45
N ILE A 46 -6.15 -2.11 5.74
CA ILE A 46 -6.89 -1.03 5.05
C ILE A 46 -6.63 -1.05 3.54
N CYS A 47 -5.38 -1.20 3.10
CA CYS A 47 -5.04 -1.30 1.68
C CYS A 47 -5.59 -2.57 1.01
N PHE A 48 -5.53 -3.71 1.69
CA PHE A 48 -5.81 -5.02 1.08
C PHE A 48 -7.30 -5.37 1.11
N GLU A 49 -7.98 -4.98 2.17
CA GLU A 49 -9.34 -5.43 2.48
C GLU A 49 -10.32 -4.26 2.57
N GLY A 50 -9.83 -3.02 2.73
CA GLY A 50 -10.66 -1.82 2.84
C GLY A 50 -11.17 -1.58 4.27
N PRO A 51 -12.32 -0.93 4.45
CA PRO A 51 -13.26 -0.50 3.42
C PRO A 51 -12.77 0.72 2.62
N GLU A 52 -13.39 0.98 1.46
CA GLU A 52 -12.97 2.03 0.52
C GLU A 52 -12.97 3.43 1.14
N GLU A 53 -13.89 3.71 2.07
CA GLU A 53 -13.98 5.00 2.75
C GLU A 53 -12.69 5.32 3.51
N LYS A 54 -12.06 4.32 4.15
CA LYS A 54 -10.80 4.53 4.89
C LYS A 54 -9.60 4.79 3.97
N LEU A 55 -9.70 4.44 2.69
CA LEU A 55 -8.67 4.74 1.69
C LEU A 55 -8.81 6.15 1.13
N ASN A 56 -10.02 6.72 1.19
CA ASN A 56 -10.37 8.00 0.59
C ASN A 56 -10.48 9.15 1.60
N THR A 57 -10.24 8.89 2.88
CA THR A 57 -10.24 9.88 3.98
C THR A 57 -8.88 10.48 4.25
#